data_AF-A0A948E9J4-F1
#
_entry.id   AF-A0A948E9J4-F1
#
_cell.length_a   1.000
_cell.length_b   1.000
_cell.length_c   1.000
_cell.angle_alpha   90.00
_cell.angle_beta   90.00
_cell.angle_gamma   90.00
#
_symmetry.space_group_name_H-M   'P 1'
#
loop_
_entity.id
_entity.type
_entity.pdbx_description
1 polymer ?
#
loop_
_entity_poly.entity_id
_entity_poly.type
_entity_poly.pdbx_seq_one_letter_code
_entity_poly.pdbx_strand_id
1 'polypeptide(L)'
;MCSDDITIVVDGVTVTGEIYGRKIHAVGVEILSPYCNLCNYSSFPLLGGRPGFDRRGPDGNVKAAELLEQLYHFGRFLDASLPEIRRRYAEFDAQEARDTAALLEPWYVQRRALKRRLKSGEISSKEHMVLLKPLQKQIAALRSSIADPRNTFRGFVDRTYGLCAALRLPRIIRGEVTYNVNNCTAPTTRNKDE
;
A
#
# COMPACT_ATOMS: atom_id res chain seq x y z
N MET A 1 -19.30 -10.92 -20.75
CA MET A 1 -18.05 -11.69 -20.74
C MET A 1 -18.30 -12.90 -19.87
N CYS A 2 -18.13 -14.13 -20.38
CA CYS A 2 -18.25 -15.33 -19.56
C CYS A 2 -17.06 -15.33 -18.59
N SER A 3 -17.40 -15.17 -17.33
CA SER A 3 -16.52 -15.35 -16.19
C SER A 3 -16.62 -16.83 -15.83
N ASP A 4 -15.47 -17.51 -15.75
CA ASP A 4 -15.40 -18.93 -15.42
C ASP A 4 -14.88 -19.04 -13.98
N ASP A 5 -15.67 -19.62 -13.08
CA ASP A 5 -15.25 -19.88 -11.70
C ASP A 5 -14.23 -21.03 -11.67
N ILE A 6 -13.25 -20.92 -10.77
CA ILE A 6 -12.24 -21.94 -10.51
C ILE A 6 -12.10 -22.19 -9.01
N THR A 7 -11.98 -23.46 -8.63
CA THR A 7 -11.75 -23.88 -7.25
C THR A 7 -10.60 -24.86 -7.20
N ILE A 8 -9.64 -24.62 -6.31
CA ILE A 8 -8.49 -25.50 -6.05
C ILE A 8 -8.35 -25.76 -4.55
N VAL A 9 -7.57 -26.78 -4.18
CA VAL A 9 -7.19 -27.04 -2.78
C VAL A 9 -5.69 -26.84 -2.65
N VAL A 10 -5.26 -25.92 -1.79
CA VAL A 10 -3.86 -25.61 -1.53
C VAL A 10 -3.62 -25.66 -0.03
N ASP A 11 -2.62 -26.44 0.41
CA ASP A 11 -2.29 -26.62 1.84
C ASP A 11 -3.51 -27.02 2.70
N GLY A 12 -4.45 -27.79 2.14
CA GLY A 12 -5.70 -28.20 2.81
C GLY A 12 -6.78 -27.12 2.88
N VAL A 13 -6.57 -25.96 2.26
CA VAL A 13 -7.53 -24.84 2.19
C VAL A 13 -8.19 -24.80 0.81
N THR A 14 -9.51 -24.69 0.78
CA THR A 14 -10.26 -24.44 -0.46
C THR A 14 -10.07 -22.99 -0.88
N VAL A 15 -9.52 -22.80 -2.08
CA VAL A 15 -9.28 -21.48 -2.69
C VAL A 15 -10.20 -21.33 -3.88
N THR A 16 -11.01 -20.27 -3.88
CA THR A 16 -11.91 -19.96 -4.98
C THR A 16 -11.42 -18.72 -5.72
N GLY A 17 -11.61 -18.70 -7.03
CA GLY A 17 -11.23 -17.59 -7.88
C GLY A 17 -12.09 -17.49 -9.13
N GLU A 18 -11.91 -16.38 -9.83
CA GLU A 18 -12.60 -16.03 -11.06
C GLU A 18 -11.58 -15.90 -12.18
N ILE A 19 -11.79 -16.61 -13.29
CA ILE A 19 -10.96 -16.49 -14.49
C ILE A 19 -11.48 -15.35 -15.35
N TYR A 20 -10.59 -14.43 -15.71
CA TYR A 20 -10.91 -13.30 -16.59
C TYR A 20 -9.88 -13.17 -17.72
N GLY A 21 -10.25 -12.40 -18.75
CA GLY A 21 -9.32 -12.03 -19.82
C GLY A 21 -8.75 -13.21 -20.63
N ARG A 22 -9.44 -14.36 -20.61
CA ARG A 22 -9.04 -15.58 -21.32
C ARG A 22 -8.98 -15.35 -22.83
N LYS A 23 -7.79 -15.57 -23.39
CA LYS A 23 -7.46 -15.39 -24.81
C LYS A 23 -6.50 -16.50 -25.24
N ILE A 24 -6.17 -16.61 -26.52
CA ILE A 24 -5.20 -17.62 -27.00
C ILE A 24 -3.89 -17.53 -26.22
N HIS A 25 -3.41 -16.32 -25.97
CA HIS A 25 -2.08 -16.10 -25.40
C HIS A 25 -2.09 -15.62 -23.96
N ALA A 26 -3.26 -15.60 -23.31
CA ALA A 26 -3.36 -15.02 -22.00
C ALA A 26 -4.52 -15.55 -21.16
N VAL A 27 -4.32 -15.50 -19.85
CA VAL A 27 -5.33 -15.83 -18.85
C VAL A 27 -5.05 -15.02 -17.59
N GLY A 28 -6.10 -14.44 -17.02
CA GLY A 28 -6.08 -13.77 -15.72
C GLY A 28 -6.92 -14.52 -14.71
N VAL A 29 -6.56 -14.40 -13.44
CA VAL A 29 -7.32 -14.95 -12.32
C VAL A 29 -7.37 -13.94 -11.19
N GLU A 30 -8.54 -13.77 -10.60
CA GLU A 30 -8.77 -13.02 -9.36
C GLU A 30 -9.17 -14.01 -8.26
N ILE A 31 -8.58 -13.90 -7.07
CA ILE A 31 -8.96 -14.74 -5.92
C ILE A 31 -10.21 -14.16 -5.26
N LEU A 32 -11.21 -15.02 -5.03
CA LEU A 32 -12.47 -14.70 -4.36
C LEU A 32 -12.49 -15.16 -2.90
N SER A 33 -11.65 -16.14 -2.52
CA SER A 33 -11.48 -16.59 -1.14
C SER A 33 -10.19 -17.43 -1.01
N PRO A 34 -9.43 -17.36 0.10
CA PRO A 34 -9.66 -16.52 1.29
C PRO A 34 -9.09 -15.09 1.16
N TYR A 35 -8.19 -14.83 0.22
CA TYR A 35 -7.43 -13.56 0.13
C TYR A 35 -8.00 -12.59 -0.91
N CYS A 36 -9.29 -12.26 -0.80
CA CYS A 36 -10.07 -11.41 -1.69
C CYS A 36 -9.30 -10.15 -2.22
N ASN A 37 -9.49 -9.78 -3.50
CA ASN A 37 -8.85 -8.65 -4.22
C ASN A 37 -7.37 -8.83 -4.64
N LEU A 38 -6.88 -10.06 -4.77
CA LEU A 38 -5.60 -10.31 -5.45
C LEU A 38 -5.86 -10.85 -6.85
N CYS A 39 -5.17 -10.29 -7.84
CA CYS A 39 -5.28 -10.75 -9.22
C CYS A 39 -3.90 -11.02 -9.81
N ASN A 40 -3.82 -12.01 -10.69
CA ASN A 40 -2.60 -12.36 -11.41
C ASN A 40 -2.95 -12.64 -12.87
N TYR A 41 -2.00 -12.38 -13.76
CA TYR A 41 -2.21 -12.48 -15.19
C TYR A 41 -0.97 -13.05 -15.87
N SER A 42 -1.18 -14.06 -16.70
CA SER A 42 -0.14 -14.61 -17.57
C SER A 42 -0.45 -14.25 -19.01
N SER A 43 0.54 -13.68 -19.69
CA SER A 43 0.53 -13.55 -21.15
C SER A 43 1.87 -13.93 -21.76
N PHE A 44 1.85 -14.30 -23.04
CA PHE A 44 3.05 -14.45 -23.85
C PHE A 44 2.91 -13.70 -25.18
N PRO A 45 4.02 -13.23 -25.78
CA PRO A 45 3.98 -12.48 -27.03
C PRO A 45 3.44 -13.32 -28.19
N LEU A 46 2.67 -12.69 -29.08
CA LEU A 46 2.06 -13.27 -30.29
C LEU A 46 3.06 -13.84 -31.32
N LEU A 47 4.37 -13.60 -31.13
CA LEU A 47 5.43 -13.98 -32.06
C LEU A 47 5.79 -15.46 -31.90
N GLY A 48 4.94 -16.32 -32.45
CA GLY A 48 5.18 -17.76 -32.54
C GLY A 48 4.11 -18.55 -31.81
N GLY A 49 2.97 -18.77 -32.48
CA GLY A 49 1.94 -19.71 -32.05
C GLY A 49 2.50 -21.13 -32.04
N ARG A 50 3.21 -21.50 -30.97
CA ARG A 50 3.55 -22.89 -30.69
C ARG A 50 2.24 -23.62 -30.39
N PRO A 51 1.92 -24.71 -31.11
CA PRO A 51 0.81 -25.59 -30.75
C PRO A 51 1.00 -26.04 -29.29
N GLY A 52 -0.04 -25.91 -28.45
CA GLY A 52 0.00 -26.27 -27.02
C GLY A 52 0.14 -25.12 -26.02
N PHE A 53 -0.04 -23.87 -26.44
CA PHE A 53 -0.09 -22.73 -25.51
C PHE A 53 -1.43 -21.98 -25.52
N ASP A 54 -2.46 -22.53 -26.18
CA ASP A 54 -3.78 -21.90 -26.25
C ASP A 54 -4.47 -21.90 -24.88
N ARG A 55 -4.56 -20.73 -24.24
CA ARG A 55 -5.18 -20.58 -22.92
C ARG A 55 -6.72 -20.62 -22.96
N ARG A 56 -7.35 -20.83 -24.11
CA ARG A 56 -8.79 -21.12 -24.21
C ARG A 56 -9.13 -22.58 -23.89
N GLY A 57 -8.14 -23.48 -23.99
CA GLY A 57 -8.30 -24.91 -23.77
C GLY A 57 -7.88 -25.37 -22.37
N PRO A 58 -7.69 -26.69 -22.18
CA PRO A 58 -7.27 -27.29 -20.91
C PRO A 58 -6.00 -26.68 -20.30
N ASP A 59 -5.03 -26.30 -21.13
CA ASP A 59 -3.79 -25.62 -20.68
C ASP A 59 -4.07 -24.25 -20.03
N GLY A 60 -5.17 -23.61 -20.40
CA GLY A 60 -5.69 -22.41 -19.76
C GLY A 60 -6.25 -22.67 -18.37
N ASN A 61 -6.90 -23.81 -18.14
CA ASN A 61 -7.40 -24.20 -16.82
C ASN A 61 -6.25 -24.55 -15.88
N VAL A 62 -5.26 -25.32 -16.36
CA VAL A 62 -4.04 -25.64 -15.60
C VAL A 62 -3.33 -24.35 -15.20
N LYS A 63 -3.17 -23.41 -16.15
CA LYS A 63 -2.49 -22.16 -15.84
C LYS A 63 -3.28 -21.27 -14.90
N ALA A 64 -4.61 -21.23 -15.02
CA ALA A 64 -5.45 -20.51 -14.08
C ALA A 64 -5.31 -21.07 -12.66
N ALA A 65 -5.27 -22.40 -12.50
CA ALA A 65 -5.02 -23.04 -11.21
C ALA A 65 -3.65 -22.66 -10.63
N GLU A 66 -2.58 -22.70 -11.43
CA GLU A 66 -1.24 -22.26 -11.00
C GLU A 66 -1.23 -20.78 -10.56
N LEU A 67 -1.90 -19.90 -11.32
CA LEU A 67 -1.98 -18.48 -10.98
C LEU A 67 -2.76 -18.27 -9.66
N LEU A 68 -3.83 -19.03 -9.45
CA LEU A 68 -4.64 -18.98 -8.22
C LEU A 68 -3.86 -19.48 -7.00
N GLU A 69 -3.06 -20.54 -7.16
CA GLU A 69 -2.16 -21.05 -6.12
C GLU A 69 -1.09 -20.01 -5.74
N GLN A 70 -0.48 -19.37 -6.74
CA GLN A 70 0.47 -18.28 -6.51
C GLN A 70 -0.16 -17.13 -5.73
N LEU A 71 -1.39 -16.76 -6.07
CA LEU A 71 -2.15 -15.74 -5.35
C LEU A 71 -2.41 -16.13 -3.89
N TYR A 72 -2.75 -17.40 -3.65
CA TYR A 72 -2.93 -17.92 -2.29
C TYR A 72 -1.64 -17.82 -1.46
N HIS A 73 -0.51 -18.29 -1.99
CA HIS A 73 0.77 -18.21 -1.28
C HIS A 73 1.22 -16.77 -1.05
N PHE A 74 0.97 -15.88 -2.00
CA PHE A 74 1.24 -14.45 -1.84
C PHE A 74 0.35 -13.84 -0.74
N GLY A 75 -0.95 -14.13 -0.73
CA GLY A 75 -1.87 -13.70 0.33
C GLY A 75 -1.44 -14.20 1.70
N ARG A 76 -1.07 -15.48 1.83
CA ARG A 76 -0.55 -16.06 3.08
C ARG A 76 0.74 -15.38 3.54
N PHE A 77 1.66 -15.10 2.62
CA PHE A 77 2.90 -14.40 2.92
C PHE A 77 2.64 -12.98 3.42
N LEU A 78 1.71 -12.25 2.78
CA LEU A 78 1.30 -10.93 3.23
C LEU A 78 0.71 -10.99 4.64
N ASP A 79 -0.24 -11.87 4.91
CA ASP A 79 -0.84 -12.03 6.23
C ASP A 79 0.19 -12.30 7.33
N ALA A 80 1.18 -13.17 7.06
CA ALA A 80 2.24 -13.47 8.00
C ALA A 80 3.21 -12.27 8.21
N SER A 81 3.48 -11.50 7.16
CA SER A 81 4.48 -10.44 7.18
C SER A 81 3.93 -9.09 7.64
N LEU A 82 2.62 -8.86 7.43
CA LEU A 82 1.97 -7.58 7.68
C LEU A 82 2.12 -7.07 9.13
N PRO A 83 1.95 -7.88 10.18
CA PRO A 83 2.13 -7.41 11.55
C PRO A 83 3.51 -6.82 11.80
N GLU A 84 4.57 -7.48 11.30
CA GLU A 84 5.95 -7.00 11.46
C GLU A 84 6.22 -5.75 10.62
N ILE A 85 5.71 -5.69 9.38
CA ILE A 85 5.80 -4.50 8.54
C ILE A 85 5.12 -3.31 9.24
N ARG A 86 3.94 -3.52 9.83
CA ARG A 86 3.20 -2.49 10.59
C ARG A 86 4.00 -2.01 11.80
N ARG A 87 4.58 -2.94 12.56
CA ARG A 87 5.43 -2.61 13.72
C ARG A 87 6.63 -1.76 13.30
N ARG A 88 7.38 -2.18 12.29
CA ARG A 88 8.55 -1.43 11.80
C ARG A 88 8.17 -0.06 11.24
N TYR A 89 7.02 0.04 10.57
CA TYR A 89 6.51 1.32 10.09
C TYR A 89 6.19 2.26 11.26
N ALA A 90 5.53 1.77 12.31
CA ALA A 90 5.23 2.56 13.50
C ALA A 90 6.52 3.00 14.24
N GLU A 91 7.52 2.14 14.30
CA GLU A 91 8.84 2.48 14.86
C GLU A 91 9.53 3.57 14.05
N PHE A 92 9.47 3.47 12.73
CA PHE A 92 10.00 4.50 11.84
C PHE A 92 9.28 5.84 12.02
N ASP A 93 7.95 5.85 12.01
CA ASP A 93 7.14 7.07 12.23
C ASP A 93 7.47 7.72 13.59
N ALA A 94 7.61 6.91 14.64
CA ALA A 94 8.00 7.39 15.97
C ALA A 94 9.41 7.98 15.98
N GLN A 95 10.35 7.37 15.26
CA GLN A 95 11.71 7.87 15.13
C GLN A 95 11.75 9.19 14.33
N GLU A 96 11.06 9.26 13.19
CA GLU A 96 10.94 10.48 12.38
C GLU A 96 10.36 11.64 13.18
N ALA A 97 9.35 11.38 14.02
CA ALA A 97 8.80 12.39 14.93
C ALA A 97 9.82 12.89 15.96
N ARG A 98 10.63 11.99 16.53
CA ARG A 98 11.71 12.35 17.48
C ARG A 98 12.80 13.17 16.81
N ASP A 99 13.25 12.75 15.62
CA ASP A 99 14.29 13.44 14.85
C ASP A 99 13.81 14.84 14.44
N THR A 100 12.56 14.94 14.00
CA THR A 100 11.92 16.23 13.72
C THR A 100 11.86 17.12 14.95
N ALA A 101 11.47 16.59 16.11
CA ALA A 101 11.45 17.35 17.36
C ALA A 101 12.86 17.84 17.76
N ALA A 102 13.87 16.97 17.67
CA ALA A 102 15.26 17.31 17.96
C ALA A 102 15.79 18.39 17.03
N LEU A 103 15.46 18.32 15.74
CA LEU A 103 15.85 19.31 14.74
C LEU A 103 15.20 20.69 14.99
N LEU A 104 13.99 20.71 15.55
CA LEU A 104 13.26 21.94 15.87
C LEU A 104 13.61 22.51 17.26
N GLU A 105 14.22 21.72 18.15
CA GLU A 105 14.51 22.13 19.53
C GLU A 105 15.37 23.39 19.64
N PRO A 106 16.44 23.59 18.85
CA PRO A 106 17.23 24.82 18.89
C PRO A 106 16.39 26.08 18.67
N TRP A 107 15.41 26.02 17.76
CA TRP A 107 14.50 27.13 17.51
C TRP A 107 13.56 27.37 18.70
N TYR A 108 13.02 26.31 19.32
CA TYR A 108 12.19 26.45 20.51
C TYR A 108 12.97 27.04 21.68
N VAL A 109 14.25 26.71 21.83
CA VAL A 109 15.16 27.33 22.82
C VAL A 109 15.35 28.81 22.53
N GLN A 110 15.71 29.18 21.30
CA GLN A 110 15.93 30.59 20.90
C GLN A 110 14.65 31.43 21.06
N ARG A 111 13.49 30.90 20.66
CA ARG A 111 12.20 31.56 20.84
C ARG A 111 11.83 31.75 22.31
N ARG A 112 12.09 30.75 23.16
CA ARG A 112 11.89 30.86 24.62
C ARG A 112 12.80 31.91 25.23
N ALA A 113 14.07 31.95 24.84
CA ALA A 113 15.03 32.96 25.29
C ALA A 113 14.59 34.38 24.89
N LEU A 114 14.20 34.59 23.62
CA LEU A 114 13.73 35.88 23.12
C LEU A 114 12.47 36.35 23.88
N LYS A 115 11.53 35.44 24.15
CA LYS A 115 10.33 35.73 24.96
C LYS A 115 10.66 36.10 26.40
N ARG A 116 11.69 35.48 27.01
CA ARG A 116 12.16 35.84 28.36
C ARG A 116 12.75 37.24 28.39
N ARG A 117 13.60 37.59 27.42
CA ARG A 117 14.21 38.92 27.28
C ARG A 117 13.18 40.04 27.10
N LEU A 118 12.09 39.77 26.36
CA LEU A 118 10.97 40.70 26.26
C LEU A 118 10.25 40.88 27.60
N LYS A 119 10.00 39.77 28.33
CA LYS A 119 9.34 39.81 29.64
C LYS A 119 10.17 40.50 30.71
N SER A 120 11.49 40.40 30.66
CA SER A 120 12.40 41.10 31.58
C SER A 120 12.59 42.58 31.24
N GLY A 121 12.03 43.06 30.13
CA GLY A 121 12.21 44.44 29.66
C GLY A 121 13.59 44.71 29.05
N GLU A 122 14.41 43.67 28.85
CA GLU A 122 15.77 43.79 28.28
C GLU A 122 15.74 44.19 26.80
N ILE A 123 14.66 43.86 26.09
CA ILE A 123 14.44 44.24 24.70
C ILE A 123 13.07 44.90 24.54
N SER A 124 12.97 45.88 23.66
CA SER A 124 11.70 46.50 23.30
C SER A 124 10.83 45.56 22.45
N SER A 125 9.52 45.81 22.41
CA SER A 125 8.59 45.07 21.55
C SER A 125 8.97 45.16 20.06
N LYS A 126 9.52 46.31 19.63
CA LYS A 126 9.97 46.54 18.25
C LYS A 126 11.21 45.69 17.92
N GLU A 127 12.18 45.63 18.82
CA GLU A 127 13.38 44.79 18.65
C GLU A 127 13.05 43.30 18.71
N HIS A 128 12.13 42.90 19.59
CA HIS A 128 11.61 41.53 19.62
C HIS A 128 11.03 41.10 18.26
N MET A 129 10.25 41.96 17.61
CA MET A 129 9.69 41.67 16.28
C MET A 129 10.76 41.58 15.19
N VAL A 130 11.80 42.41 15.25
CA VAL A 130 12.93 42.36 14.32
C VAL A 130 13.71 41.05 14.47
N LEU A 131 13.98 40.62 15.70
CA LEU A 131 14.73 39.39 16.00
C LEU A 131 13.91 38.11 15.75
N LEU A 132 12.59 38.17 15.84
CA LEU A 132 11.71 37.01 15.60
C LEU A 132 11.54 36.68 14.12
N LYS A 133 11.50 37.69 13.24
CA LYS A 133 11.33 37.50 11.78
C LYS A 133 12.34 36.53 11.14
N PRO A 134 13.67 36.65 11.34
CA PRO A 134 14.64 35.72 10.75
C PRO A 134 14.45 34.29 11.28
N LEU A 135 14.13 34.13 12.57
CA LEU A 135 13.84 32.83 13.18
C LEU A 135 12.60 32.17 12.57
N GLN A 136 11.57 32.96 12.26
CA GLN A 136 10.37 32.47 11.57
C GLN A 136 10.66 32.03 10.13
N LYS A 137 11.53 32.76 9.42
CA LYS A 137 11.94 32.40 8.06
C LYS A 137 12.73 31.09 8.03
N GLN A 138 13.66 30.91 8.96
CA GLN A 138 14.47 29.68 9.07
C GLN A 138 13.60 28.45 9.38
N ILE A 139 12.67 28.55 10.33
CA ILE A 139 11.80 27.40 10.65
C ILE A 139 10.79 27.10 9.55
N ALA A 140 10.32 28.12 8.81
CA ALA A 140 9.43 27.91 7.67
C ALA A 140 10.16 27.14 6.55
N ALA A 141 11.40 27.50 6.25
CA ALA A 141 12.23 26.78 5.28
C ALA A 141 12.50 25.33 5.74
N LEU A 142 12.85 25.14 7.01
CA LEU A 142 13.10 23.83 7.59
C LEU A 142 11.85 22.94 7.55
N ARG A 143 10.69 23.48 7.94
CA ARG A 143 9.40 22.76 7.86
C ARG A 143 9.02 22.42 6.42
N SER A 144 9.29 23.32 5.47
CA SER A 144 9.06 23.03 4.05
C SER A 144 9.96 21.89 3.56
N SER A 145 11.20 21.80 4.05
CA SER A 145 12.13 20.72 3.70
C SER A 145 11.70 19.37 4.28
N ILE A 146 11.21 19.36 5.52
CA ILE A 146 10.72 18.15 6.22
C ILE A 146 9.39 17.67 5.60
N ALA A 147 8.50 18.59 5.22
CA ALA A 147 7.21 18.27 4.64
C ALA A 147 7.27 17.83 3.17
N ASP A 148 8.44 17.91 2.51
CA ASP A 148 8.58 17.49 1.12
C ASP A 148 8.40 15.96 1.02
N PRO A 149 7.34 15.46 0.34
CA PRO A 149 7.12 14.04 0.18
C PRO A 149 8.30 13.33 -0.50
N ARG A 150 9.11 14.02 -1.30
CA ARG A 150 10.29 13.45 -1.96
C ARG A 150 11.34 13.00 -0.96
N ASN A 151 11.40 13.65 0.18
CA ASN A 151 12.42 13.44 1.21
C ASN A 151 11.92 12.55 2.35
N THR A 152 10.65 12.16 2.36
CA THR A 152 10.08 11.30 3.41
C THR A 152 9.95 9.86 2.91
N PHE A 153 10.24 8.91 3.80
CA PHE A 153 9.99 7.49 3.55
C PHE A 153 8.51 7.25 3.26
N ARG A 154 7.62 7.96 3.96
CA ARG A 154 6.19 7.93 3.67
C ARG A 154 5.86 8.39 2.26
N GLY A 155 6.46 9.46 1.75
CA GLY A 155 6.27 9.86 0.37
C GLY A 155 6.91 8.88 -0.63
N PHE A 156 7.98 8.17 -0.27
CA PHE A 156 8.49 7.04 -1.06
C PHE A 156 7.50 5.87 -1.10
N VAL A 157 6.91 5.51 0.05
CA VAL A 157 5.88 4.47 0.15
C VAL A 157 4.63 4.89 -0.61
N ASP A 158 4.13 6.11 -0.45
CA ASP A 158 2.95 6.61 -1.17
C ASP A 158 3.21 6.72 -2.69
N ARG A 159 4.44 6.97 -3.15
CA ARG A 159 4.77 6.94 -4.58
C ARG A 159 4.89 5.52 -5.13
N THR A 160 5.54 4.64 -4.38
CA THR A 160 5.82 3.26 -4.79
C THR A 160 4.58 2.39 -4.70
N TYR A 161 3.75 2.61 -3.67
CA TYR A 161 2.53 1.85 -3.38
C TYR A 161 1.24 2.64 -3.63
N GLY A 162 1.26 3.95 -3.87
CA GLY A 162 0.07 4.69 -4.34
C GLY A 162 -0.38 4.23 -5.74
N LEU A 163 0.55 3.70 -6.54
CA LEU A 163 0.24 2.98 -7.78
C LEU A 163 -0.52 1.66 -7.54
N CYS A 164 -0.39 1.04 -6.37
CA CYS A 164 -1.18 -0.14 -5.99
C CYS A 164 -2.68 0.19 -5.85
N ALA A 165 -3.04 1.44 -5.48
CA ALA A 165 -4.43 1.89 -5.46
C ALA A 165 -5.05 1.99 -6.87
N ALA A 166 -4.25 2.16 -7.93
CA ALA A 166 -4.69 2.09 -9.32
C ALA A 166 -4.80 0.64 -9.84
N LEU A 167 -4.21 -0.33 -9.12
CA LEU A 167 -4.10 -1.74 -9.51
C LEU A 167 -4.97 -2.69 -8.65
N ARG A 168 -5.91 -2.16 -7.84
CA ARG A 168 -6.77 -2.93 -6.90
C ARG A 168 -6.01 -3.83 -5.91
N LEU A 169 -4.72 -3.59 -5.70
CA LEU A 169 -3.96 -4.29 -4.67
C LEU A 169 -4.36 -3.77 -3.27
N PRO A 170 -4.22 -4.59 -2.22
CA PRO A 170 -4.56 -4.19 -0.86
C PRO A 170 -3.90 -2.86 -0.50
N ARG A 171 -4.73 -1.88 -0.14
CA ARG A 171 -4.30 -0.57 0.31
C ARG A 171 -3.57 -0.74 1.64
N ILE A 172 -2.30 -0.35 1.70
CA ILE A 172 -1.61 -0.06 2.96
C ILE A 172 -1.89 1.41 3.27
N ILE A 173 -2.99 1.69 3.96
CA ILE A 173 -3.25 3.04 4.49
C ILE A 173 -3.02 2.96 5.99
N ARG A 174 -2.05 3.72 6.52
CA ARG A 174 -1.76 3.83 7.96
C ARG A 174 -1.44 2.49 8.65
N GLY A 175 -0.75 1.60 7.97
CA GLY A 175 -0.45 0.27 8.53
C GLY A 175 -1.70 -0.60 8.68
N GLU A 176 -2.80 -0.32 7.97
CA GLU A 176 -3.86 -1.28 7.77
C GLU A 176 -3.80 -1.74 6.32
N VAL A 177 -3.58 -3.04 6.14
CA VAL A 177 -4.12 -3.75 4.99
C VAL A 177 -5.52 -4.18 5.38
N THR A 178 -6.50 -3.58 4.75
CA THR A 178 -7.88 -4.04 4.82
C THR A 178 -8.08 -5.07 3.72
N TYR A 179 -8.03 -6.35 4.09
CA TYR A 179 -8.84 -7.34 3.40
C TYR A 179 -10.27 -7.11 3.86
N ASN A 180 -11.20 -6.93 2.93
CA ASN A 180 -12.61 -6.87 3.31
C ASN A 180 -13.08 -8.30 3.63
N VAL A 181 -12.74 -8.78 4.82
CA VAL A 181 -13.07 -10.14 5.30
C VAL A 181 -14.60 -10.34 5.35
N ASN A 182 -15.37 -9.26 5.40
CA ASN A 182 -16.83 -9.29 5.49
C ASN A 182 -17.56 -9.42 4.15
N ASN A 183 -16.86 -9.42 3.01
CA ASN A 183 -17.48 -9.62 1.70
C ASN A 183 -17.12 -10.96 1.04
N CYS A 184 -16.33 -11.81 1.71
CA CYS A 184 -16.05 -13.16 1.23
C CYS A 184 -17.24 -14.11 1.57
N THR A 185 -18.48 -13.65 1.39
CA THR A 185 -19.66 -14.52 1.37
C THR A 185 -19.60 -15.37 0.11
N ALA A 186 -19.62 -16.69 0.31
CA ALA A 186 -19.73 -17.69 -0.73
C ALA A 186 -20.76 -17.28 -1.80
N PRO A 187 -20.57 -17.65 -3.08
CA PRO A 187 -21.60 -17.44 -4.09
C PRO A 187 -22.86 -18.16 -3.61
N THR A 188 -23.88 -17.37 -3.25
CA THR A 188 -25.22 -17.89 -3.02
C THR A 188 -25.62 -18.60 -4.30
N THR A 189 -25.80 -19.92 -4.22
CA THR A 189 -26.36 -20.73 -5.29
C THR A 189 -27.65 -20.06 -5.76
N ARG A 190 -27.61 -19.38 -6.91
CA ARG A 190 -28.82 -19.05 -7.65
C ARG A 190 -29.37 -20.37 -8.15
N ASN A 191 -30.31 -20.93 -7.40
CA ASN A 191 -31.23 -21.91 -7.93
C ASN A 191 -31.91 -21.25 -9.13
N LYS A 192 -31.51 -21.69 -10.32
CA LYS A 192 -32.41 -21.70 -11.47
C LYS A 192 -33.35 -22.85 -11.16
N ASP A 193 -34.57 -22.52 -10.79
CA ASP A 193 -35.81 -23.28 -11.03
C ASP A 193 -36.91 -22.56 -10.25
N GLU A 194 -37.60 -21.65 -10.94
CA GLU A 194 -39.05 -21.36 -10.87
C GLU A 194 -39.41 -20.30 -11.94
#